data_AF-A0A3D4AZ89-F1
#
_entry.id   AF-A0A3D4AZ89-F1
#
_cell.length_a   1.000
_cell.length_b   1.000
_cell.length_c   1.000
_cell.angle_alpha   90.00
_cell.angle_beta   90.00
_cell.angle_gamma   90.00
#
_symmetry.space_group_name_H-M   'P 1'
#
loop_
_entity.id
_entity.type
_entity.pdbx_description
1 polymer ?
#
loop_
_entity_poly.entity_id
_entity_poly.type
_entity_poly.pdbx_seq_one_letter_code
_entity_poly.pdbx_strand_id
1 'polypeptide(L)'
;MYQRYYGGNMDEGWTRLFLERFGFPYASLMDAEIKTGKLKDKYDVIILPADGVNRMTGEQSETTRNFGRRPEDYPAKYRSGFGEEGVTALEDFVKSGGTLVTFAQAGALPIEKFKLPIRNVVENLSSNTFWSPGSTLRVQVDQTNPLGYGMPADALAAFLGGNH
;
A
#
# COMPACT_ATOMS: atom_id res chain seq x y z
N MET A 1 3.14 8.14 -7.60
CA MET A 1 2.63 7.83 -6.24
C MET A 1 1.12 7.84 -6.31
N TYR A 2 0.47 6.77 -5.85
CA TYR A 2 -0.98 6.70 -5.88
C TYR A 2 -1.60 7.74 -4.96
N GLN A 3 -2.57 8.50 -5.48
CA GLN A 3 -3.30 9.53 -4.77
C GLN A 3 -4.80 9.36 -5.04
N ARG A 4 -5.60 9.40 -3.98
CA ARG A 4 -7.07 9.35 -4.05
C ARG A 4 -7.70 10.68 -3.62
N TYR A 5 -8.92 10.95 -4.05
CA TYR A 5 -9.63 12.19 -3.72
C TYR A 5 -10.08 12.27 -2.26
N TYR A 6 -10.33 11.13 -1.63
CA TYR A 6 -10.68 11.07 -0.22
C TYR A 6 -9.44 11.31 0.66
N GLY A 7 -9.53 12.28 1.56
CA GLY A 7 -8.46 12.55 2.53
C GLY A 7 -8.07 11.35 3.39
N GLY A 8 -6.98 11.52 4.16
CA GLY A 8 -6.49 10.52 5.11
C GLY A 8 -5.16 9.87 4.72
N ASN A 9 -4.39 10.49 3.83
CA ASN A 9 -3.06 9.99 3.46
C ASN A 9 -1.97 10.89 4.05
N MET A 10 -1.92 11.00 5.38
CA MET A 10 -0.85 11.75 6.05
C MET A 10 0.54 11.23 5.67
N ASP A 11 0.65 9.94 5.34
CA ASP A 11 1.88 9.30 4.86
C ASP A 11 2.27 9.69 3.42
N GLU A 12 1.32 10.11 2.58
CA GLU A 12 1.62 10.67 1.25
C GLU A 12 2.40 11.97 1.37
N GLY A 13 2.05 12.83 2.35
CA GLY A 13 2.72 14.10 2.59
C GLY A 13 4.19 13.92 2.97
N TRP A 14 4.49 12.98 3.87
CA TRP A 14 5.86 12.67 4.27
C TRP A 14 6.67 11.98 3.15
N THR A 15 6.06 11.06 2.42
CA THR A 15 6.75 10.37 1.32
C THR A 15 7.02 11.33 0.16
N ARG A 16 6.08 12.23 -0.14
CA ARG A 16 6.26 13.31 -1.12
C ARG A 16 7.38 14.26 -0.70
N LEU A 17 7.38 14.71 0.55
CA LEU A 17 8.45 15.56 1.09
C LEU A 17 9.82 14.88 0.98
N PHE A 18 9.89 13.57 1.25
CA PHE A 18 11.10 12.78 1.07
C PHE A 18 11.55 12.74 -0.40
N LEU A 19 10.66 12.38 -1.32
CA LEU A 19 11.00 12.32 -2.76
C LEU A 19 11.46 13.69 -3.29
N GLU A 20 10.81 14.78 -2.89
CA GLU A 20 11.21 16.15 -3.24
C GLU A 20 12.60 16.50 -2.68
N ARG A 21 12.87 16.15 -1.42
CA ARG A 21 14.16 16.42 -0.77
C ARG A 21 15.32 15.65 -1.38
N PHE A 22 15.09 14.43 -1.84
CA PHE A 22 16.10 13.58 -2.47
C PHE A 22 16.15 13.71 -4.00
N GLY A 23 15.34 14.59 -4.60
CA GLY A 23 15.39 14.94 -6.01
C GLY A 23 14.83 13.88 -6.97
N PHE A 24 14.00 12.97 -6.49
CA PHE A 24 13.37 11.96 -7.35
C PHE A 24 12.18 12.58 -8.11
N PRO A 25 12.14 12.50 -9.45
CA PRO A 25 10.95 12.91 -10.19
C PRO A 25 9.79 11.98 -9.84
N TYR A 26 8.67 12.56 -9.44
CA TYR A 26 7.45 11.80 -9.15
C TYR A 26 6.25 12.47 -9.81
N ALA A 27 5.25 11.66 -10.12
CA ALA A 27 3.94 12.11 -10.55
C ALA A 27 2.86 11.55 -9.63
N SER A 28 1.79 12.32 -9.41
CA SER A 28 0.57 11.79 -8.81
C SER A 28 -0.10 10.84 -9.80
N LEU A 29 -0.44 9.64 -9.34
CA LEU A 29 -1.12 8.62 -10.11
C LEU A 29 -2.54 8.48 -9.54
N MET A 30 -3.54 8.82 -10.34
CA MET A 30 -4.95 8.81 -9.92
C MET A 30 -5.67 7.56 -10.44
N ASP A 31 -6.81 7.22 -9.84
CA ASP A 31 -7.64 6.06 -10.22
C ASP A 31 -7.90 5.95 -11.72
N ALA A 32 -8.27 7.06 -12.36
CA ALA A 32 -8.60 7.08 -13.78
C ALA A 32 -7.40 6.64 -14.64
N GLU A 33 -6.18 7.03 -14.27
CA GLU A 33 -4.98 6.64 -14.99
C GLU A 33 -4.60 5.18 -14.72
N ILE A 34 -4.78 4.70 -13.49
CA ILE A 34 -4.62 3.27 -13.19
C ILE A 34 -5.53 2.43 -14.09
N LYS A 35 -6.80 2.82 -14.22
CA LYS A 35 -7.79 2.13 -15.06
C LYS A 35 -7.46 2.17 -16.56
N THR A 36 -6.73 3.18 -17.03
CA THR A 36 -6.30 3.22 -18.45
C THR A 36 -5.23 2.16 -18.78
N GLY A 37 -4.58 1.58 -17.76
CA GLY A 37 -3.56 0.56 -17.93
C GLY A 37 -2.27 1.10 -18.56
N LYS A 38 -1.46 0.19 -19.12
CA LYS A 38 -0.15 0.49 -19.74
C LYS A 38 0.78 1.29 -18.82
N LEU A 39 0.71 1.02 -17.52
CA LEU A 39 1.43 1.78 -16.50
C LEU A 39 2.94 1.70 -16.66
N LYS A 40 3.46 0.60 -17.23
CA LYS A 40 4.90 0.41 -17.45
C LYS A 40 5.49 1.36 -18.50
N ASP A 41 4.66 1.86 -19.42
CA ASP A 41 5.08 2.82 -20.45
C ASP A 41 5.42 4.19 -19.83
N LYS A 42 4.87 4.47 -18.65
CA LYS A 42 4.99 5.77 -17.97
C LYS A 42 5.78 5.72 -16.68
N TYR A 43 5.77 4.57 -16.01
CA TYR A 43 6.33 4.42 -14.67
C TYR A 43 7.27 3.20 -14.60
N ASP A 44 8.32 3.34 -13.81
CA ASP A 44 9.18 2.23 -13.41
C ASP A 44 8.83 1.73 -12.01
N VAL A 45 8.41 2.67 -11.15
CA VAL A 45 8.04 2.41 -9.76
C VAL A 45 6.69 3.03 -9.45
N ILE A 46 5.78 2.24 -8.89
CA ILE A 46 4.51 2.70 -8.33
C ILE A 46 4.55 2.51 -6.83
N ILE A 47 4.23 3.58 -6.10
CA ILE A 47 4.15 3.57 -4.64
C ILE A 47 2.68 3.64 -4.26
N LEU A 48 2.20 2.62 -3.54
CA LEU A 48 0.94 2.61 -2.81
C LEU A 48 1.21 3.05 -1.36
N PRO A 49 0.80 4.27 -0.99
CA PRO A 49 0.93 4.76 0.37
C PRO A 49 0.01 3.97 1.32
N ALA A 50 0.20 4.15 2.63
CA ALA A 50 -0.52 3.41 3.64
C ALA A 50 -2.04 3.64 3.54
N ASP A 51 -2.76 2.68 2.96
CA ASP A 51 -4.21 2.72 2.83
C ASP A 51 -4.82 1.32 2.75
N GLY A 52 -6.07 1.17 3.18
CA GLY A 52 -6.74 -0.13 3.19
C GLY A 52 -7.19 -0.58 1.80
N VAL A 53 -7.19 -1.89 1.54
CA VAL A 53 -7.61 -2.48 0.25
C VAL A 53 -8.95 -1.92 -0.24
N ASN A 54 -9.98 -1.97 0.60
CA ASN A 54 -11.32 -1.45 0.29
C ASN A 54 -11.33 0.04 -0.10
N ARG A 55 -10.45 0.86 0.49
CA ARG A 55 -10.35 2.30 0.16
C ARG A 55 -9.61 2.53 -1.15
N MET A 56 -8.63 1.69 -1.46
CA MET A 56 -7.89 1.73 -2.71
C MET A 56 -8.71 1.21 -3.90
N THR A 57 -9.42 0.10 -3.73
CA THR A 57 -10.25 -0.49 -4.80
C THR A 57 -11.62 0.17 -4.90
N GLY A 58 -12.12 0.76 -3.81
CA GLY A 58 -13.50 1.26 -3.71
C GLY A 58 -14.53 0.16 -3.42
N GLU A 59 -14.08 -1.06 -3.12
CA GLU A 59 -14.96 -2.15 -2.69
C GLU A 59 -15.61 -1.82 -1.34
N GLN A 60 -16.94 -1.94 -1.27
CA GLN A 60 -17.66 -1.78 -0.01
C GLN A 60 -17.69 -3.11 0.74
N SER A 61 -17.05 -3.15 1.90
CA SER A 61 -17.29 -4.19 2.91
C SER A 61 -18.40 -3.76 3.88
N GLU A 62 -19.11 -4.72 4.48
CA GLU A 62 -20.11 -4.48 5.53
C GLU A 62 -19.52 -3.68 6.71
N THR A 63 -18.23 -3.84 7.00
CA THR A 63 -17.52 -3.08 8.04
C THR A 63 -17.26 -1.63 7.65
N THR A 64 -16.97 -1.35 6.38
CA THR A 64 -16.76 0.02 5.88
C THR A 64 -18.05 0.84 5.76
N ARG A 65 -19.22 0.20 5.76
CA ARG A 65 -20.53 0.91 5.77
C ARG A 65 -20.79 1.65 7.10
N ASN A 66 -20.16 1.20 8.19
CA ASN A 66 -20.39 1.76 9.53
C ASN A 66 -19.42 2.87 9.95
N PHE A 67 -18.34 3.13 9.20
CA PHE A 67 -17.24 4.02 9.60
C PHE A 67 -17.05 5.26 8.71
N GLY A 68 -18.12 5.85 8.20
CA GLY A 68 -18.09 7.19 7.57
C GLY A 68 -18.82 7.32 6.24
N ARG A 69 -18.75 8.53 5.67
CA ARG A 69 -19.50 8.99 4.48
C ARG A 69 -19.42 7.99 3.34
N ARG A 70 -20.58 7.66 2.78
CA ARG A 70 -20.73 6.68 1.70
C ARG A 70 -20.11 7.25 0.43
N PRO A 71 -19.53 6.42 -0.46
CA PRO A 71 -19.08 6.87 -1.78
C PRO A 71 -20.19 7.61 -2.54
N GLU A 72 -21.45 7.21 -2.33
CA GLU A 72 -22.63 7.87 -2.89
C GLU A 72 -22.81 9.34 -2.47
N ASP A 73 -22.30 9.74 -1.30
CA ASP A 73 -22.41 11.10 -0.75
C ASP A 73 -21.53 12.12 -1.50
N TYR A 74 -20.70 11.65 -2.44
CA TYR A 74 -19.79 12.48 -3.22
C TYR A 74 -20.17 12.48 -4.70
N PRO A 75 -19.98 13.62 -5.41
CA PRO A 75 -20.14 13.66 -6.85
C PRO A 75 -19.31 12.56 -7.53
N ALA A 76 -19.84 11.92 -8.58
CA ALA A 76 -19.23 10.76 -9.22
C ALA A 76 -17.75 10.98 -9.58
N LYS A 77 -17.37 12.20 -9.99
CA LYS A 77 -15.99 12.60 -10.30
C LYS A 77 -15.02 12.62 -9.11
N TYR A 78 -15.51 12.57 -7.88
CA TYR A 78 -14.70 12.55 -6.64
C TYR A 78 -14.79 11.22 -5.90
N ARG A 79 -15.50 10.22 -6.44
CA ARG A 79 -15.50 8.86 -5.90
C ARG A 79 -14.17 8.23 -6.27
N SER A 80 -13.37 7.89 -5.26
CA SER A 80 -12.10 7.18 -5.46
C SER A 80 -12.30 5.67 -5.44
N GLY A 81 -11.39 4.96 -6.07
CA GLY A 81 -11.40 3.50 -6.19
C GLY A 81 -11.04 3.06 -7.60
N PHE A 82 -9.91 2.38 -7.74
CA PHE A 82 -9.47 1.86 -9.04
C PHE A 82 -10.14 0.53 -9.45
N GLY A 83 -10.88 -0.11 -8.54
CA GLY A 83 -11.65 -1.34 -8.79
C GLY A 83 -10.81 -2.54 -9.25
N GLU A 84 -11.47 -3.63 -9.64
CA GLU A 84 -10.81 -4.84 -10.15
C GLU A 84 -10.01 -4.59 -11.45
N GLU A 85 -10.47 -3.66 -12.29
CA GLU A 85 -9.73 -3.21 -13.48
C GLU A 85 -8.37 -2.63 -13.10
N GLY A 86 -8.33 -1.77 -12.08
CA GLY A 86 -7.09 -1.19 -11.61
C GLY A 86 -6.19 -2.17 -10.87
N VAL A 87 -6.77 -3.13 -10.15
CA VAL A 87 -6.02 -4.25 -9.57
C VAL A 87 -5.31 -5.03 -10.68
N THR A 88 -6.02 -5.37 -11.75
CA THR A 88 -5.46 -6.10 -12.90
C THR A 88 -4.36 -5.27 -13.57
N ALA A 89 -4.57 -3.96 -13.75
CA ALA A 89 -3.56 -3.06 -14.32
C ALA A 89 -2.27 -2.99 -13.48
N LEU A 90 -2.40 -2.99 -12.15
CA LEU A 90 -1.25 -3.02 -11.23
C LEU A 90 -0.55 -4.38 -11.24
N GLU A 91 -1.31 -5.48 -11.35
CA GLU A 91 -0.73 -6.82 -11.49
C GLU A 91 0.06 -6.94 -12.81
N ASP A 92 -0.52 -6.48 -13.92
CA ASP A 92 0.12 -6.46 -15.24
C ASP A 92 1.37 -5.58 -15.26
N PHE A 93 1.34 -4.44 -14.56
CA PHE A 93 2.52 -3.59 -14.36
C PHE A 93 3.68 -4.35 -13.72
N VAL A 94 3.41 -5.09 -12.64
CA VAL A 94 4.42 -5.91 -11.96
C VAL A 94 4.91 -7.04 -12.86
N LYS A 95 3.99 -7.75 -13.53
CA LYS A 95 4.34 -8.82 -14.50
C LYS A 95 5.18 -8.31 -15.67
N SER A 96 5.01 -7.05 -16.05
CA SER A 96 5.78 -6.38 -17.10
C SER A 96 7.13 -5.84 -16.60
N GLY A 97 7.56 -6.19 -15.39
CA GLY A 97 8.84 -5.79 -14.80
C GLY A 97 8.81 -4.45 -14.05
N GLY A 98 7.63 -3.89 -13.81
CA GLY A 98 7.46 -2.71 -12.96
C GLY A 98 7.63 -3.06 -11.47
N THR A 99 8.07 -2.08 -10.67
CA THR A 99 8.22 -2.27 -9.22
C THR A 99 7.04 -1.65 -8.47
N LEU A 100 6.29 -2.47 -7.74
CA LEU A 100 5.22 -2.00 -6.86
C LEU A 100 5.72 -1.96 -5.41
N VAL A 101 5.74 -0.77 -4.81
CA VAL A 101 6.12 -0.55 -3.40
C VAL A 101 4.85 -0.25 -2.61
N THR A 102 4.61 -0.99 -1.54
CA THR A 102 3.42 -0.84 -0.69
C THR A 102 3.81 -0.51 0.74
N PHE A 103 3.16 0.47 1.35
CA PHE A 103 3.40 0.84 2.74
C PHE A 103 2.30 0.34 3.68
N ALA A 104 2.72 -0.17 4.85
CA ALA A 104 1.83 -0.63 5.91
C ALA A 104 0.70 -1.53 5.37
N GLN A 105 -0.56 -1.22 5.70
CA GLN A 105 -1.73 -2.00 5.28
C GLN A 105 -1.94 -2.09 3.75
N ALA A 106 -1.30 -1.24 2.94
CA ALA A 106 -1.43 -1.33 1.48
C ALA A 106 -0.81 -2.63 0.93
N GLY A 107 0.11 -3.25 1.67
CA GLY A 107 0.71 -4.53 1.30
C GLY A 107 -0.28 -5.69 1.28
N ALA A 108 -1.45 -5.55 1.91
CA ALA A 108 -2.52 -6.54 1.83
C ALA A 108 -3.08 -6.67 0.41
N LEU A 109 -3.09 -5.59 -0.39
CA LEU A 109 -3.61 -5.60 -1.76
C LEU A 109 -2.95 -6.66 -2.65
N PRO A 110 -1.62 -6.66 -2.88
CA PRO A 110 -0.99 -7.67 -3.71
C PRO A 110 -1.09 -9.09 -3.10
N ILE A 111 -1.10 -9.22 -1.77
CA ILE A 111 -1.25 -10.53 -1.10
C ILE A 111 -2.63 -11.13 -1.41
N GLU A 112 -3.69 -10.34 -1.24
CA GLU A 112 -5.08 -10.79 -1.43
C GLU A 112 -5.43 -10.95 -2.92
N LYS A 113 -4.98 -10.03 -3.77
CA LYS A 113 -5.51 -9.89 -5.14
C LYS A 113 -4.61 -10.46 -6.23
N PHE A 114 -3.27 -10.51 -6.06
CA PHE A 114 -2.35 -10.99 -7.11
C PHE A 114 -2.11 -12.51 -7.07
N LYS A 115 -2.85 -13.24 -6.23
CA LYS A 115 -2.74 -14.71 -6.07
C LYS A 115 -1.30 -15.16 -5.79
N LEU A 116 -0.54 -14.34 -5.06
CA LEU A 116 0.83 -14.67 -4.68
C LEU A 116 0.83 -15.89 -3.76
N PRO A 117 1.85 -16.75 -3.80
CA PRO A 117 1.98 -17.88 -2.87
C PRO A 117 2.45 -17.40 -1.47
N ILE A 118 1.86 -16.31 -0.99
CA ILE A 118 2.18 -15.64 0.27
C ILE A 118 0.88 -15.60 1.08
N ARG A 119 0.97 -15.91 2.37
CA ARG A 119 -0.15 -15.84 3.30
C ARG A 119 0.24 -15.07 4.54
N ASN A 120 -0.68 -14.27 5.06
CA ASN A 120 -0.51 -13.65 6.37
C ASN A 120 -0.85 -14.67 7.47
N VAL A 121 0.17 -15.21 8.12
CA VAL A 121 0.01 -16.27 9.14
C VAL A 121 -0.64 -15.78 10.44
N VAL A 122 -0.69 -14.45 10.66
CA VAL A 122 -1.30 -13.85 11.86
C VAL A 122 -2.67 -13.22 11.61
N GLU A 123 -3.16 -13.18 10.36
CA GLU A 123 -4.39 -12.48 9.97
C GLU A 123 -5.63 -12.89 10.77
N ASN A 124 -5.75 -14.19 11.07
CA ASN A 124 -6.90 -14.76 11.78
C ASN A 124 -6.56 -15.13 13.24
N LEU A 125 -5.41 -14.68 13.76
CA LEU A 125 -5.06 -14.91 15.15
C LEU A 125 -5.71 -13.84 16.01
N SER A 126 -6.36 -14.26 17.09
CA SER A 126 -6.87 -13.32 18.09
C SER A 126 -5.72 -12.60 18.77
N SER A 127 -5.99 -11.42 19.33
CA SER A 127 -5.06 -10.70 20.19
C SER A 127 -4.59 -11.52 21.40
N ASN A 128 -5.34 -12.54 21.80
CA ASN A 128 -4.95 -13.45 22.89
C ASN A 128 -3.97 -14.54 22.42
N THR A 129 -3.83 -14.75 21.11
CA THR A 129 -2.96 -15.76 20.50
C THR A 129 -1.67 -15.16 19.96
N PHE A 130 -1.73 -13.94 19.43
CA PHE A 130 -0.56 -13.17 19.03
C PHE A 130 -0.67 -11.75 19.57
N TRP A 131 0.13 -11.43 20.60
CA TRP A 131 0.19 -10.13 21.24
C TRP A 131 1.64 -9.65 21.30
N SER A 132 2.01 -8.73 20.42
CA SER A 132 3.33 -8.09 20.44
C SER A 132 3.31 -6.55 20.36
N PRO A 133 2.22 -5.82 20.71
CA PRO A 133 2.20 -4.38 20.54
C PRO A 133 3.31 -3.69 21.35
N GLY A 134 4.04 -2.77 20.73
CA GLY A 134 5.12 -2.02 21.36
C GLY A 134 6.41 -2.81 21.58
N SER A 135 6.53 -4.01 21.01
CA SER A 135 7.73 -4.84 21.16
C SER A 135 8.84 -4.36 20.23
N THR A 136 10.09 -4.42 20.70
CA THR A 136 11.27 -4.27 19.84
C THR A 136 11.83 -5.65 19.56
N LEU A 137 11.88 -6.02 18.28
CA LEU A 137 12.37 -7.30 17.81
C LEU A 137 13.79 -7.13 17.27
N ARG A 138 14.68 -8.07 17.57
CA ARG A 138 15.97 -8.16 16.89
C ARG A 138 15.74 -8.81 15.53
N VAL A 139 16.24 -8.17 14.47
CA VAL A 139 16.17 -8.67 13.10
C VAL A 139 17.56 -8.81 12.52
N GLN A 140 17.76 -9.86 11.74
CA GLN A 140 18.97 -10.07 10.96
C GLN A 140 18.72 -9.60 9.53
N VAL A 141 19.59 -8.72 9.06
CA VAL A 141 19.51 -8.12 7.72
C VAL A 141 20.53 -8.79 6.83
N ASP A 142 20.07 -9.34 5.70
CA ASP A 142 20.95 -9.80 4.65
C ASP A 142 21.52 -8.58 3.88
N GLN A 143 22.76 -8.22 4.22
CA GLN A 143 23.47 -7.10 3.60
C GLN A 143 23.97 -7.40 2.18
N THR A 144 23.86 -8.65 1.70
CA THR A 144 24.21 -8.99 0.32
C THR A 144 23.09 -8.63 -0.66
N ASN A 145 21.86 -8.52 -0.15
CA ASN A 145 20.70 -8.07 -0.91
C ASN A 145 20.69 -6.53 -1.03
N PRO A 146 20.44 -5.95 -2.22
CA PRO A 146 20.32 -4.50 -2.40
C PRO A 146 19.33 -3.80 -1.45
N LEU A 147 18.28 -4.48 -0.99
CA LEU A 147 17.33 -3.95 0.00
C LEU A 147 17.95 -3.76 1.39
N GLY A 148 19.03 -4.48 1.70
CA GLY A 148 19.76 -4.40 2.97
C GLY A 148 20.98 -3.48 2.93
N TYR A 149 21.27 -2.82 1.82
CA TYR A 149 22.46 -1.96 1.70
C TYR A 149 22.39 -0.78 2.66
N GLY A 150 23.51 -0.53 3.37
CA GLY A 150 23.64 0.56 4.35
C GLY A 150 23.03 0.26 5.73
N MET A 151 22.28 -0.84 5.88
CA MET A 151 21.75 -1.29 7.18
C MET A 151 22.79 -2.14 7.93
N PRO A 152 22.82 -2.14 9.27
CA PRO A 152 23.63 -3.07 10.03
C PRO A 152 23.09 -4.51 9.92
N ALA A 153 23.98 -5.52 10.02
CA ALA A 153 23.60 -6.94 9.93
C ALA A 153 22.64 -7.38 11.04
N ASP A 154 22.77 -6.79 12.22
CA ASP A 154 21.83 -6.92 13.34
C ASP A 154 21.14 -5.56 13.55
N ALA A 155 19.82 -5.54 13.42
CA ALA A 155 19.02 -4.33 13.62
C ALA A 155 17.88 -4.56 14.62
N LEU A 156 17.25 -3.46 15.04
CA LEU A 156 16.06 -3.48 15.88
C LEU A 156 14.86 -3.01 15.05
N ALA A 157 13.77 -3.79 15.08
CA ALA A 157 12.50 -3.46 14.45
C ALA A 157 11.43 -3.27 15.53
N ALA A 158 10.74 -2.13 15.52
CA ALA A 158 9.61 -1.91 16.41
C ALA A 158 8.34 -2.51 15.79
N PHE A 159 7.69 -3.43 16.51
CA PHE A 159 6.34 -3.86 16.22
C PHE A 159 5.36 -2.94 16.97
N LEU A 160 4.68 -2.08 16.23
CA LEU A 160 3.59 -1.28 16.76
C LEU A 160 2.30 -1.99 16.40
N GLY A 161 1.56 -2.48 17.41
CA GLY A 161 0.23 -3.02 17.16
C GLY A 161 -0.65 -1.91 16.60
N GLY A 162 -1.39 -2.19 15.52
CA GLY A 162 -2.40 -1.27 15.03
C GLY A 162 -3.44 -1.07 16.13
N ASN A 163 -3.46 0.11 16.75
CA ASN A 163 -4.61 0.52 17.56
C ASN A 163 -5.80 0.64 16.60
N HIS A 164 -6.69 -0.34 16.64
CA HIS A 164 -8.02 -0.26 16.04
C HIS A 164 -9.01 0.26 17.06
#